data_AF-A0A7W5L257-F1
#
_entry.id   AF-A0A7W5L257-F1
#
_cell.length_a   1.000
_cell.length_b   1.000
_cell.length_c   1.000
_cell.angle_alpha   90.00
_cell.angle_beta   90.00
_cell.angle_gamma   90.00
#
_symmetry.space_group_name_H-M   'P 1'
#
loop_
_entity.id
_entity.type
_entity.pdbx_description
1 polymer ?
#
loop_
_entity_poly.entity_id
_entity_poly.type
_entity_poly.pdbx_seq_one_letter_code
_entity_poly.pdbx_strand_id
1 'polypeptide(L)' 'MAGASSPKSSREKVREHRERLRSQGLRPIQIWVPDVRASSFKSEAHRQSLAVAASAHAHADQAFIDAVSDWDDE' A
#
# COMPACT_ATOMS: atom_id res chain seq x y z
N MET A 1 -18.07 33.49 23.27
CA MET A 1 -17.56 32.17 23.67
C MET A 1 -17.70 31.23 22.48
N ALA A 2 -16.61 31.02 21.71
CA ALA A 2 -16.65 30.10 20.57
C ALA A 2 -16.66 28.66 21.10
N GLY A 3 -17.75 27.92 20.85
CA GLY A 3 -17.87 26.52 21.23
C GLY A 3 -16.84 25.68 20.49
N ALA A 4 -16.12 24.82 21.21
CA ALA A 4 -15.13 23.92 20.64
C ALA A 4 -15.83 23.02 19.59
N SER A 5 -15.34 23.07 18.34
CA SER A 5 -15.84 22.25 17.24
C SER A 5 -15.70 20.77 17.60
N SER A 6 -16.79 20.01 17.54
CA SER A 6 -16.76 18.58 17.77
C SER A 6 -15.78 17.88 16.81
N PRO A 7 -15.03 16.87 17.26
CA PRO A 7 -14.11 16.15 16.40
C PRO A 7 -14.88 15.48 15.25
N LYS A 8 -14.39 15.65 14.02
CA LYS A 8 -14.98 15.04 12.81
C LYS A 8 -15.21 13.54 13.02
N SER A 9 -16.34 13.05 12.54
CA SER A 9 -16.64 11.62 12.58
C SER A 9 -15.63 10.82 11.75
N SER A 10 -15.42 9.54 12.09
CA SER A 10 -14.57 8.63 11.30
C SER A 10 -15.00 8.59 9.82
N ARG A 11 -16.30 8.63 9.56
CA ARG A 11 -16.88 8.68 8.21
C ARG A 11 -16.43 9.91 7.43
N GLU A 12 -16.44 11.08 8.06
CA GLU A 12 -16.02 12.33 7.42
C GLU A 12 -14.52 12.34 7.13
N LYS A 13 -13.69 11.86 8.07
CA LYS A 13 -12.24 11.72 7.87
C LYS A 13 -11.91 10.79 6.70
N VAL A 14 -12.59 9.64 6.62
CA VAL A 14 -12.40 8.68 5.52
C VAL A 14 -12.85 9.28 4.18
N ARG A 15 -13.94 10.05 4.17
CA ARG A 15 -14.42 10.74 2.96
C ARG A 15 -13.39 11.77 2.47
N GLU A 16 -12.96 12.69 3.33
CA GLU A 16 -11.97 13.72 2.99
C GLU A 16 -10.65 13.10 2.49
N HIS A 17 -10.18 12.04 3.15
CA HIS A 17 -8.98 11.32 2.73
C HIS A 17 -9.12 10.73 1.32
N ARG A 18 -10.25 10.08 1.02
CA ARG A 18 -10.52 9.52 -0.32
C ARG A 18 -10.68 10.59 -1.38
N GLU A 19 -11.28 11.74 -1.06
CA GLU A 19 -11.41 12.88 -1.98
C GLU A 19 -10.03 13.43 -2.35
N ARG A 20 -9.12 13.61 -1.38
CA ARG A 20 -7.74 14.02 -1.63
C ARG A 20 -6.98 13.04 -2.52
N LEU A 21 -7.12 11.73 -2.28
CA LEU A 21 -6.49 10.72 -3.15
C LEU A 21 -7.06 10.74 -4.57
N ARG A 22 -8.37 10.95 -4.72
CA ARG A 22 -9.00 11.08 -6.05
C ARG A 22 -8.53 12.32 -6.80
N SER A 23 -8.33 13.45 -6.12
CA SER A 23 -7.80 14.66 -6.77
C SER A 23 -6.35 14.51 -7.23
N GLN A 24 -5.58 13.59 -6.62
CA GLN A 24 -4.25 13.17 -7.08
C GLN A 24 -4.31 12.14 -8.23
N GLY A 25 -5.51 11.82 -8.74
CA GLY A 25 -5.69 10.85 -9.82
C GLY A 25 -5.75 9.38 -9.36
N LEU A 26 -5.70 9.10 -8.06
CA LEU A 26 -5.72 7.74 -7.51
C LEU A 26 -7.15 7.22 -7.38
N ARG A 27 -7.34 5.92 -7.65
CA ARG A 27 -8.63 5.23 -7.45
C ARG A 27 -8.47 4.11 -6.42
N PRO A 28 -9.32 4.06 -5.37
CA PRO A 28 -9.26 2.98 -4.40
C PRO A 28 -9.73 1.67 -5.03
N ILE A 29 -8.94 0.61 -4.87
CA ILE A 29 -9.34 -0.77 -5.15
C ILE A 29 -9.53 -1.52 -3.83
N GLN A 30 -10.55 -2.37 -3.77
CA GLN A 30 -10.78 -3.28 -2.65
C GLN A 30 -10.67 -4.70 -3.17
N ILE A 31 -9.73 -5.44 -2.60
CA ILE A 31 -9.49 -6.84 -2.90
C ILE A 31 -9.49 -7.62 -1.59
N TRP A 32 -9.98 -8.85 -1.65
CA TRP A 32 -9.88 -9.79 -0.54
C TRP A 32 -8.57 -10.57 -0.70
N VAL A 33 -7.71 -10.50 0.31
CA VAL A 33 -6.45 -11.22 0.37
C VAL A 33 -6.52 -12.28 1.47
N PRO A 34 -5.70 -13.35 1.39
CA PRO A 34 -5.56 -14.30 2.48
C PRO A 34 -5.17 -13.61 3.79
N ASP A 35 -5.51 -14.22 4.94
CA ASP A 35 -5.11 -13.69 6.24
C ASP A 35 -3.59 -13.65 6.36
N VAL A 36 -3.04 -12.43 6.31
CA VAL A 36 -1.59 -12.18 6.35
C VAL A 36 -0.97 -12.50 7.72
N ARG A 37 -1.78 -12.73 8.75
CA ARG A 37 -1.33 -13.15 10.09
C ARG A 37 -1.21 -14.66 10.23
N ALA A 38 -1.79 -15.43 9.31
CA ALA A 38 -1.69 -16.88 9.34
C ALA A 38 -0.24 -17.33 9.08
N SER A 39 0.22 -18.33 9.83
CA SER A 39 1.57 -18.88 9.63
C SER A 39 1.77 -19.46 8.23
N SER A 40 0.72 -20.02 7.63
CA SER A 40 0.72 -20.50 6.25
C SER A 40 0.99 -19.40 5.23
N PHE A 41 0.41 -18.21 5.44
CA PHE A 41 0.68 -17.05 4.59
C PHE A 41 2.14 -16.64 4.68
N LYS A 42 2.71 -16.58 5.90
CA LYS A 42 4.13 -16.25 6.07
C LYS A 42 5.05 -17.24 5.34
N SER A 43 4.76 -18.54 5.45
CA SER A 43 5.53 -19.58 4.75
C SER A 43 5.42 -19.47 3.24
N GLU A 44 4.21 -19.23 2.72
CA GLU A 44 3.98 -19.08 1.28
C GLU A 44 4.61 -17.81 0.73
N ALA A 45 4.44 -16.68 1.42
CA ALA A 45 5.07 -15.42 1.06
C ALA A 45 6.59 -15.57 0.98
N HIS A 46 7.21 -16.21 1.98
CA HIS A 46 8.65 -16.47 1.96
C HIS A 46 9.07 -17.35 0.77
N ARG A 47 8.34 -18.45 0.51
CA ARG A 47 8.61 -19.33 -0.63
C ARG A 47 8.52 -18.58 -1.96
N GLN A 48 7.49 -17.76 -2.14
CA GLN A 48 7.28 -16.99 -3.37
C GLN A 48 8.33 -15.90 -3.54
N SER A 49 8.69 -15.17 -2.48
CA SER A 49 9.77 -14.18 -2.52
C SER A 49 11.09 -14.80 -2.98
N LEU A 50 11.44 -16.00 -2.46
CA LEU A 50 12.62 -16.72 -2.91
C LEU A 50 12.55 -17.13 -4.38
N ALA A 51 11.38 -17.58 -4.86
CA ALA A 51 11.19 -17.94 -6.26
C ALA A 51 11.37 -16.75 -7.20
N VAL A 52 10.87 -15.56 -6.82
CA VAL A 52 11.06 -14.32 -7.58
C VAL A 52 12.53 -13.90 -7.58
N ALA A 53 13.20 -13.93 -6.41
CA ALA A 53 14.60 -13.57 -6.28
C ALA A 53 15.54 -14.51 -7.06
N ALA A 54 15.19 -15.79 -7.19
CA ALA A 54 15.92 -16.76 -7.99
C ALA A 54 15.52 -16.79 -9.48
N SER A 55 14.57 -15.95 -9.90
CA SER A 55 14.09 -15.93 -11.27
C SER A 55 15.13 -15.32 -12.21
N ALA A 56 15.08 -15.71 -13.49
CA ALA A 56 15.93 -15.12 -14.53
C ALA A 56 15.72 -13.61 -14.69
N HIS A 57 14.57 -13.09 -14.25
CA HIS A 57 14.19 -11.69 -14.36
C HIS A 57 14.54 -10.87 -13.12
N ALA A 58 15.05 -11.49 -12.04
CA ALA A 58 15.25 -10.82 -10.76
C ALA A 58 16.04 -9.50 -10.87
N HIS A 59 17.09 -9.47 -11.68
CA HIS A 59 17.87 -8.25 -11.93
C HIS A 59 17.08 -7.18 -12.70
N ALA A 60 16.31 -7.57 -13.71
CA ALA A 60 15.51 -6.65 -14.49
C ALA A 60 14.35 -6.09 -13.66
N ASP A 61 13.69 -6.94 -12.88
CA ASP A 61 12.61 -6.56 -11.96
C ASP A 61 13.13 -5.57 -10.91
N GLN A 62 14.28 -5.86 -10.29
CA GLN A 62 14.90 -4.96 -9.32
C GLN A 62 15.30 -3.63 -9.95
N ALA A 63 15.93 -3.65 -11.13
CA ALA A 63 16.32 -2.43 -11.84
C ALA A 63 15.10 -1.58 -12.23
N PHE A 64 13.99 -2.21 -12.62
CA PHE A 64 12.74 -1.50 -12.89
C PHE A 64 12.19 -0.85 -11.62
N ILE A 65 12.13 -1.58 -10.51
CA ILE A 65 11.66 -1.06 -9.22
C ILE A 65 12.50 0.15 -8.80
N ASP A 66 13.83 0.01 -8.81
CA ASP A 66 14.75 1.08 -8.43
C ASP A 66 14.57 2.33 -9.31
N ALA A 67 14.28 2.16 -10.60
CA ALA A 67 14.06 3.26 -11.54
C ALA A 67 12.72 3.99 -11.35
N VAL A 68 11.70 3.34 -10.79
CA VAL A 68 10.37 3.94 -10.57
C VAL A 68 10.10 4.31 -9.11
N SER A 69 10.96 3.87 -8.19
CA SER A 69 10.91 4.26 -6.78
C SER A 69 11.35 5.71 -6.63
N ASP A 70 10.40 6.57 -6.26
CA ASP A 70 10.68 7.91 -5.78
C ASP A 70 11.05 7.77 -4.29
N TRP A 71 12.36 7.67 -4.03
CA TRP A 71 12.87 7.83 -2.67
C TRP A 71 12.96 9.33 -2.45
N ASP A 72 12.17 9.89 -1.54
CA ASP A 72 12.45 11.23 -1.03
C ASP A 72 13.88 11.18 -0.46
N ASP A 73 14.86 11.64 -1.24
CA ASP A 73 16.20 11.96 -0.76
C ASP A 73 15.99 13.04 0.31
N GLU A 74 16.11 12.68 1.58
CA GLU A 74 16.00 13.62 2.71
C GLU A 74 16.94 14.83 2.55
#